data_AF-A0ABD0NWK3-F1
#
_entry.id   AF-A0ABD0NWK3-F1
#
_cell.length_a   1.000
_cell.length_b   1.000
_cell.length_c   1.000
_cell.angle_alpha   90.00
_cell.angle_beta   90.00
_cell.angle_gamma   90.00
#
_symmetry.space_group_name_H-M   'P 1'
#
loop_
_entity.id
_entity.type
_entity.pdbx_description
1 polymer ?
#
loop_
_entity_poly.entity_id
_entity_poly.type
_entity_poly.pdbx_seq_one_letter_code
_entity_poly.pdbx_strand_id
1 'polypeptide(L)' 'TPDPPVNGSVHSQTGTKLGSTLRFSCDRGFNLIGQTTATCTRTPQGIYQWNAPVPLCQG' A
#
# COMPACT_ATOMS: atom_id res chain seq x y z
N THR A 1 -4.03 -3.04 -8.70
CA THR A 1 -3.50 -2.98 -7.33
C THR A 1 -1.99 -2.92 -7.41
N PRO A 2 -1.28 -2.23 -6.50
CA PRO A 2 0.17 -2.17 -6.52
C PRO A 2 0.75 -3.54 -6.16
N ASP A 3 1.94 -3.82 -6.65
CA ASP A 3 2.65 -5.06 -6.32
C ASP A 3 2.92 -5.14 -4.80
N PRO A 4 2.87 -6.36 -4.22
CA PRO A 4 3.22 -6.56 -2.82
C PRO A 4 4.69 -6.18 -2.55
N PRO A 5 4.99 -5.65 -1.34
CA PRO A 5 6.37 -5.39 -0.94
C PRO A 5 7.17 -6.70 -0.86
N VAL A 6 8.47 -6.63 -1.19
CA VAL A 6 9.40 -7.76 -1.01
C VAL A 6 9.45 -8.13 0.48
N ASN A 7 9.39 -9.43 0.82
CA ASN A 7 9.30 -9.94 2.19
C ASN A 7 8.10 -9.37 2.97
N GLY A 8 6.98 -9.17 2.28
CA GLY A 8 5.74 -8.73 2.88
C GLY A 8 4.54 -9.03 2.01
N SER A 9 3.40 -8.55 2.45
CA SER A 9 2.08 -8.78 1.89
C SER A 9 1.29 -7.47 1.83
N VAL A 10 0.39 -7.39 0.84
CA VAL A 10 -0.56 -6.29 0.70
C VAL A 10 -1.98 -6.82 0.81
N HIS A 11 -2.76 -6.23 1.70
CA HIS A 11 -4.15 -6.57 1.94
C HIS A 11 -5.04 -5.38 1.58
N SER A 12 -6.00 -5.56 0.67
CA SER A 12 -7.01 -4.54 0.44
C SER A 12 -8.05 -4.56 1.55
N GLN A 13 -8.27 -3.42 2.20
CA GLN A 13 -9.28 -3.28 3.25
C GLN A 13 -10.67 -2.94 2.66
N THR A 14 -10.73 -2.19 1.55
CA THR A 14 -12.00 -1.64 1.04
C THR A 14 -12.27 -1.90 -0.46
N GLY A 15 -11.59 -2.87 -1.07
CA GLY A 15 -11.82 -3.25 -2.47
C GLY A 15 -11.06 -2.37 -3.47
N THR A 16 -11.66 -2.06 -4.63
CA THR A 16 -11.01 -1.36 -5.76
C THR A 16 -11.61 0.02 -6.08
N LYS A 17 -12.46 0.57 -5.22
CA LYS A 17 -13.14 1.86 -5.44
C LYS A 17 -12.29 3.06 -4.97
N LEU A 18 -12.64 4.26 -5.42
CA LEU A 18 -12.08 5.50 -4.88
C LEU A 18 -12.26 5.53 -3.35
N GLY A 19 -11.20 5.89 -2.61
CA GLY A 19 -11.18 5.80 -1.16
C GLY A 19 -10.86 4.42 -0.60
N SER A 20 -10.56 3.43 -1.46
CA SER A 20 -10.07 2.13 -0.98
C SER A 20 -8.72 2.29 -0.31
N THR A 21 -8.50 1.53 0.75
CA THR A 21 -7.27 1.53 1.53
C THR A 21 -6.64 0.15 1.45
N LEU A 22 -5.35 0.11 1.17
CA LEU A 22 -4.48 -1.05 1.27
C LEU A 22 -3.75 -0.99 2.59
N ARG A 23 -3.45 -2.16 3.14
CA ARG A 23 -2.61 -2.33 4.32
C ARG A 23 -1.46 -3.24 3.93
N PHE A 24 -0.25 -2.75 4.13
CA PHE A 24 0.97 -3.49 3.94
C PHE A 24 1.37 -4.15 5.26
N SER A 25 1.97 -5.32 5.18
CA SER A 25 2.46 -6.06 6.34
C SER A 25 3.75 -6.76 5.94
N CYS A 26 4.78 -6.67 6.76
CA CYS A 26 6.04 -7.37 6.50
C CYS A 26 6.04 -8.74 7.17
N ASP A 27 6.80 -9.66 6.60
CA ASP A 27 6.99 -10.98 7.15
C ASP A 27 7.73 -10.92 8.50
N ARG A 28 7.61 -11.99 9.30
CA ARG A 28 8.27 -12.04 10.62
C ARG A 28 9.78 -11.89 10.46
N GLY A 29 10.36 -10.98 11.24
CA GLY A 29 11.78 -10.66 11.22
C GLY A 29 12.13 -9.46 10.33
N PHE A 30 11.18 -8.90 9.59
CA PHE A 30 11.39 -7.70 8.79
C PHE A 30 10.61 -6.51 9.37
N ASN A 31 11.25 -5.34 9.35
CA ASN A 31 10.66 -4.07 9.73
C ASN A 31 10.10 -3.35 8.50
N LEU A 32 8.89 -2.83 8.62
CA LEU A 32 8.26 -2.05 7.56
C LEU A 32 8.81 -0.61 7.58
N ILE A 33 9.46 -0.22 6.50
CA ILE A 33 10.03 1.11 6.27
C ILE A 33 9.14 1.85 5.27
N GLY A 34 8.50 2.93 5.73
CA GLY A 34 7.58 3.75 4.93
C GLY A 34 6.15 3.72 5.47
N GLN A 35 5.15 3.83 4.58
CA GLN A 35 3.74 3.77 4.99
C GLN A 35 3.22 2.34 5.06
N THR A 36 2.55 2.01 6.16
CA THR A 36 1.85 0.73 6.36
C THR A 36 0.50 0.69 5.65
N THR A 37 0.00 1.81 5.14
CA THR A 37 -1.29 1.92 4.46
C THR A 37 -1.19 2.79 3.22
N ALA A 38 -1.92 2.46 2.16
CA ALA A 38 -2.07 3.33 0.99
C ALA A 38 -3.55 3.50 0.66
N THR A 39 -3.99 4.72 0.43
CA THR A 39 -5.37 5.05 0.05
C THR A 39 -5.43 5.48 -1.41
N CYS A 40 -6.37 4.91 -2.15
CA CYS A 40 -6.65 5.27 -3.53
C CYS A 40 -7.33 6.63 -3.56
N THR A 41 -6.57 7.63 -3.98
CA THR A 41 -7.02 9.01 -4.09
C THR A 41 -7.07 9.42 -5.56
N ARG A 42 -7.99 10.32 -5.90
CA ARG A 42 -8.04 10.93 -7.23
C ARG A 42 -7.17 12.16 -7.22
N THR A 43 -6.15 12.21 -8.07
CA THR A 43 -5.35 13.40 -8.24
C THR A 43 -6.19 14.54 -8.82
N PRO A 44 -5.75 15.81 -8.70
CA PRO A 44 -6.43 16.95 -9.31
C PRO A 44 -6.62 16.81 -10.83
N GLN A 45 -5.80 15.98 -11.46
CA GLN A 45 -5.84 15.67 -12.90
C GLN A 45 -6.87 14.59 -13.25
N GLY A 46 -7.61 14.06 -12.28
CA GLY A 46 -8.60 13.00 -12.48
C GLY A 46 -8.02 11.58 -12.50
N ILE A 47 -6.74 11.41 -12.18
CA ILE A 47 -6.05 10.11 -12.22
C ILE A 47 -6.20 9.42 -10.86
N TYR A 48 -6.53 8.12 -10.86
CA TYR A 48 -6.58 7.32 -9.64
C TYR A 48 -5.17 6.86 -9.29
N GLN A 49 -4.66 7.30 -8.14
CA GLN A 49 -3.34 6.90 -7.66
C GLN A 49 -3.36 6.67 -6.15
N TRP A 50 -2.51 5.75 -5.71
CA TRP A 50 -2.24 5.55 -4.29
C TRP A 50 -1.52 6.77 -3.73
N ASN A 51 -2.00 7.30 -2.60
CA ASN A 51 -1.39 8.43 -1.92
C ASN A 51 -0.02 8.10 -1.29
N ALA A 52 0.35 6.82 -1.24
CA ALA A 52 1.58 6.33 -0.67
C ALA A 52 2.19 5.23 -1.56
N PRO A 53 3.53 5.20 -1.68
CA PRO A 53 4.22 4.12 -2.38
C PRO A 53 4.20 2.82 -1.56
N VAL A 54 4.55 1.72 -2.22
CA VAL A 54 4.74 0.42 -1.56
C VAL A 54 5.94 0.54 -0.59
N PRO A 55 5.78 0.16 0.70
CA PRO A 55 6.86 0.23 1.67
C PRO A 55 7.93 -0.84 1.43
N LEU A 56 9.10 -0.66 2.04
CA LEU A 56 10.17 -1.65 2.01
C LEU A 56 10.16 -2.46 3.31
N CYS A 57 10.27 -3.79 3.22
CA CYS A 57 10.48 -4.64 4.39
C CYS A 57 11.98 -4.93 4.54
N GLN A 58 12.60 -4.47 5.61
CA GLN A 58 14.03 -4.62 5.88
C GLN A 58 14.28 -5.28 7.24
N GLY A 59 15.05 -6.37 7.27
CA GLY A 59 15.39 -7.16 8.46
C GLY A 59 16.84 -6.97 8.88
#